data_AF-A0A2E2HIR5-F1
#
_entry.id   AF-A0A2E2HIR5-F1
#
_cell.length_a   1.000
_cell.length_b   1.000
_cell.length_c   1.000
_cell.angle_alpha   90.00
_cell.angle_beta   90.00
_cell.angle_gamma   90.00
#
_symmetry.space_group_name_H-M   'P 1'
#
loop_
_entity.id
_entity.type
_entity.pdbx_description
1 polymer ?
#
loop_
_entity_poly.entity_id
_entity_poly.type
_entity_poly.pdbx_seq_one_letter_code
_entity_poly.pdbx_strand_id
1 'polypeptide(L)'
;MSEETTKTVTTVLLIVIFLGMMIFIAIRARNNRESMLKDRAPKVAGDDELEGGARHPQRFDEPDEEALEEMAKLLGEESDDDES
;
A
#
# COMPACT_ATOMS: atom_id res chain seq x y z
N MET A 1 39.83 -3.14 48.04
CA MET A 1 39.35 -3.97 46.92
C MET A 1 40.57 -4.49 46.18
N SER A 2 40.69 -5.80 45.96
CA SER A 2 41.77 -6.37 45.14
C SER A 2 41.53 -6.04 43.65
N GLU A 3 42.60 -5.86 42.90
CA GLU A 3 42.55 -5.48 41.47
C GLU A 3 41.78 -6.51 40.63
N GLU A 4 41.91 -7.80 40.97
CA GLU A 4 41.16 -8.91 40.38
C GLU A 4 39.65 -8.75 40.61
N THR A 5 39.23 -8.46 41.85
CA THR A 5 37.81 -8.23 42.18
C THR A 5 37.24 -7.04 41.41
N THR A 6 38.01 -5.95 41.26
CA THR A 6 37.59 -4.80 40.45
C THR A 6 37.40 -5.18 38.99
N LYS A 7 38.33 -5.95 38.40
CA LYS A 7 38.22 -6.44 37.02
C LYS A 7 36.99 -7.32 36.85
N THR A 8 36.79 -8.32 37.71
CA THR A 8 35.64 -9.23 37.62
C THR A 8 34.30 -8.49 37.73
N VAL A 9 34.17 -7.59 38.71
CA VAL A 9 32.94 -6.79 38.90
C VAL A 9 32.68 -5.90 37.69
N THR A 10 33.72 -5.26 37.15
CA THR A 10 33.61 -4.39 35.97
C THR A 10 33.19 -5.20 34.74
N THR A 11 33.79 -6.37 34.52
CA THR A 11 33.44 -7.25 33.39
C THR A 11 31.98 -7.70 33.46
N VAL A 12 31.51 -8.13 34.64
CA VAL A 12 30.10 -8.53 34.82
C VAL A 12 29.16 -7.36 34.56
N LEU A 13 29.50 -6.17 35.06
CA LEU A 13 28.71 -4.96 34.82
C LEU A 13 28.61 -4.63 33.33
N LEU A 14 29.72 -4.71 32.59
CA LEU A 14 29.73 -4.45 31.15
C LEU A 14 28.87 -5.45 30.37
N ILE A 15 28.89 -6.73 30.75
CA ILE A 15 28.03 -7.76 30.13
C ILE A 15 26.55 -7.44 30.36
N VAL A 16 26.18 -7.06 31.58
CA VAL A 16 24.79 -6.71 31.90
C VAL A 16 24.32 -5.50 31.10
N ILE A 17 25.16 -4.46 31.02
CA ILE A 17 24.86 -3.26 30.23
C ILE A 17 24.71 -3.63 28.75
N PHE A 18 25.62 -4.44 28.20
CA PHE A 18 25.59 -4.86 26.80
C PHE A 18 24.31 -5.65 26.46
N LEU A 19 23.93 -6.62 27.30
CA LEU A 19 22.68 -7.37 27.13
C LEU A 19 21.46 -6.45 27.23
N GLY A 20 21.47 -5.49 28.16
CA GLY A 20 20.44 -4.46 28.29
C GLY A 20 20.29 -3.63 27.02
N MET A 21 21.40 -3.19 26.43
CA MET A 21 21.38 -2.46 25.15
C MET A 21 20.85 -3.32 23.99
N MET A 22 21.26 -4.59 23.90
CA MET A 22 20.76 -5.52 22.88
C MET A 22 19.24 -5.67 22.94
N ILE A 23 18.68 -5.85 24.14
CA ILE A 23 17.23 -5.96 24.35
C ILE A 23 16.54 -4.63 24.00
N PHE A 24 17.09 -3.50 24.45
CA PHE A 24 16.52 -2.18 24.16
C PHE A 24 16.46 -1.89 22.65
N ILE A 25 17.54 -2.17 21.92
CA ILE A 25 17.60 -2.01 20.47
C ILE A 25 16.59 -2.94 19.79
N ALA A 26 16.48 -4.20 20.21
CA ALA A 26 15.52 -5.14 19.65
C ALA A 26 14.06 -4.66 19.81
N ILE A 27 13.69 -4.16 20.99
CA ILE A 27 12.36 -3.61 21.26
C ILE A 27 12.13 -2.34 20.42
N ARG A 28 13.10 -1.42 20.40
CA ARG A 28 13.03 -0.17 19.63
C ARG A 28 12.90 -0.42 18.13
N ALA A 29 13.67 -1.38 17.60
CA ALA A 29 13.62 -1.78 16.21
C ALA A 29 12.27 -2.39 15.85
N ARG A 30 11.66 -3.19 16.74
CA ARG A 30 10.33 -3.76 16.53
C ARG A 30 9.25 -2.68 16.45
N ASN A 31 9.28 -1.72 17.37
CA ASN A 31 8.32 -0.61 17.39
C ASN A 31 8.49 0.33 16.19
N ASN A 32 9.73 0.57 15.75
CA ASN A 32 10.00 1.38 14.55
C ASN A 32 9.61 0.64 13.25
N ARG A 33 9.76 -0.69 13.22
CA ARG A 33 9.33 -1.52 12.09
C ARG A 33 7.82 -1.50 11.92
N GLU A 34 7.05 -1.50 13.01
CA GLU A 34 5.58 -1.38 12.94
C GLU A 34 5.13 -0.02 12.38
N SER A 35 5.77 1.09 12.79
CA SER A 35 5.47 2.40 12.19
C SER A 35 5.86 2.45 10.72
N MET A 36 7.01 1.87 10.35
CA MET A 36 7.41 1.79 8.94
C MET A 36 6.52 0.85 8.12
N LEU A 37 5.98 -0.23 8.68
CA LEU A 37 5.04 -1.13 7.99
C LEU A 37 3.68 -0.46 7.78
N LYS A 38 3.25 0.40 8.70
CA LYS A 38 2.03 1.19 8.55
C LYS A 38 2.20 2.29 7.51
N ASP A 39 3.34 2.99 7.54
CA ASP A 39 3.65 4.06 6.60
C ASP A 39 4.05 3.56 5.20
N ARG A 40 4.52 2.30 5.11
CA ARG A 40 4.86 1.60 3.84
C ARG A 40 3.87 0.51 3.49
N ALA A 41 2.70 0.48 4.13
CA ALA A 41 1.62 -0.37 3.65
C ALA A 41 1.39 -0.01 2.17
N PRO A 42 1.38 -1.00 1.26
CA PRO A 42 1.19 -0.72 -0.15
C PRO A 42 -0.13 0.04 -0.27
N LYS A 43 -0.10 1.24 -0.84
CA LYS A 43 -1.31 1.99 -1.15
C LYS A 43 -2.19 1.08 -2.01
N VAL A 44 -3.26 0.56 -1.41
CA VAL A 44 -4.21 -0.27 -2.12
C VAL A 44 -4.95 0.66 -3.05
N ALA A 45 -4.90 0.38 -4.36
CA ALA A 45 -5.62 1.17 -5.34
C ALA A 45 -7.13 1.11 -5.00
N GLY A 46 -7.74 2.27 -4.72
CA GLY A 46 -9.14 2.40 -4.30
C GLY A 46 -9.37 2.81 -2.84
N ASP A 47 -8.34 2.87 -1.99
CA ASP A 47 -8.46 3.39 -0.61
C ASP A 47 -8.43 4.93 -0.54
N ASP A 48 -7.88 5.59 -1.57
CA ASP A 48 -8.02 7.03 -1.72
C ASP A 48 -9.44 7.31 -2.23
N GLU A 49 -10.18 8.22 -1.58
CA GLU A 49 -11.42 8.78 -2.13
C GLU A 49 -11.06 9.50 -3.44
N LEU A 50 -11.13 8.76 -4.55
CA LEU A 50 -11.00 9.33 -5.88
C LEU A 50 -12.26 10.14 -6.14
N GLU A 51 -12.19 11.45 -5.92
CA GLU A 51 -13.18 12.44 -6.39
C GLU A 51 -13.22 12.55 -7.94
N GLY A 52 -12.77 11.50 -8.64
CA GLY A 52 -12.69 11.38 -10.09
C GLY A 52 -13.94 10.77 -10.73
N GLY A 53 -15.09 10.81 -10.03
CA GLY A 53 -16.36 10.42 -10.63
C GLY A 53 -16.66 11.27 -11.86
N ALA A 54 -17.33 10.68 -12.86
CA ALA A 54 -17.78 11.45 -14.01
C ALA A 54 -18.70 12.58 -13.55
N ARG A 55 -18.47 13.82 -14.02
CA ARG A 55 -19.31 14.98 -13.70
C ARG A 55 -20.79 14.77 -14.01
N HIS A 56 -21.07 13.90 -14.98
CA HIS A 56 -22.41 13.47 -15.38
C HIS A 56 -22.43 11.95 -15.49
N PRO A 57 -22.61 11.22 -14.36
CA PRO A 57 -22.61 9.76 -14.37
C PRO A 57 -23.79 9.19 -15.17
N GLN A 58 -24.89 9.96 -15.24
CA GLN A 58 -26.12 9.61 -15.98
C GLN A 58 -25.89 9.46 -17.51
N ARG A 59 -24.80 10.02 -18.06
CA ARG A 59 -24.46 9.88 -19.49
C ARG A 59 -23.96 8.47 -19.84
N PHE A 60 -23.64 7.68 -18.82
CA PHE A 60 -23.25 6.29 -19.00
C PHE A 60 -24.43 5.33 -18.83
N ASP A 61 -25.62 5.82 -18.47
CA ASP A 61 -26.82 4.99 -18.30
C ASP A 61 -27.46 4.62 -19.64
N GLU A 62 -27.32 5.47 -20.66
CA GLU A 62 -27.78 5.19 -22.03
C GLU A 62 -26.74 5.72 -23.05
N PRO A 63 -26.37 4.92 -24.07
CA PRO A 63 -25.50 5.37 -25.14
C PRO A 63 -26.16 6.50 -25.95
N ASP A 64 -25.36 7.43 -26.44
CA ASP A 64 -25.84 8.48 -27.35
C ASP A 64 -26.06 7.94 -28.77
N GLU A 65 -26.75 8.74 -29.61
CA GLU A 65 -27.06 8.37 -31.00
C GLU A 65 -25.79 8.05 -31.82
N GLU A 66 -24.69 8.75 -31.56
CA GLU A 66 -23.39 8.51 -32.21
C GLU A 66 -22.80 7.15 -31.79
N ALA A 67 -22.84 6.79 -30.51
CA ALA A 67 -22.42 5.47 -30.06
C ALA A 67 -23.34 4.35 -30.57
N LEU A 68 -24.64 4.62 -30.71
CA LEU A 68 -25.61 3.66 -31.28
C LEU A 68 -25.32 3.38 -32.76
N GLU A 69 -25.01 4.41 -33.54
CA GLU A 69 -24.62 4.27 -34.95
C GLU A 69 -23.31 3.49 -35.10
N GLU A 70 -22.32 3.75 -34.24
CA GLU A 70 -21.08 2.98 -34.21
C GLU A 70 -21.33 1.49 -33.87
N MET A 71 -22.25 1.21 -32.94
CA MET A 71 -22.63 -0.16 -32.59
C MET A 71 -23.40 -0.86 -33.72
N ALA A 72 -24.29 -0.17 -34.43
CA ALA A 72 -24.99 -0.71 -35.60
C ALA A 72 -24.02 -1.08 -36.73
N LYS A 73 -23.00 -0.22 -36.96
CA LYS A 73 -21.93 -0.48 -37.91
C LYS A 73 -21.05 -1.66 -37.50
N LEU A 74 -20.77 -1.82 -36.19
CA LEU A 74 -20.04 -2.99 -35.67
C LEU A 74 -20.87 -4.28 -35.75
N LEU A 75 -22.19 -4.18 -35.67
CA LEU A 75 -23.13 -5.29 -35.76
C LEU A 75 -23.41 -5.72 -37.22
N GLY A 76 -23.03 -4.90 -38.19
CA GLY A 76 -23.19 -5.18 -39.62
C GLY A 76 -24.59 -4.88 -40.16
N GLU A 77 -25.45 -4.21 -39.38
CA GLU A 77 -26.82 -3.88 -39.81
C GLU A 77 -26.84 -2.89 -40.99
N GLU A 78 -25.81 -2.03 -41.14
CA GLU A 78 -25.66 -1.16 -42.31
C GLU A 78 -25.26 -1.91 -43.59
N SER A 79 -24.82 -3.18 -43.50
CA SER A 79 -24.53 -4.03 -44.68
C SER A 79 -25.68 -4.92 -45.13
N ASP A 80 -26.72 -5.08 -44.31
CA ASP A 80 -27.80 -6.04 -44.58
C ASP A 80 -29.08 -5.41 -45.17
N ASP A 81 -29.22 -4.07 -45.17
CA ASP A 81 -30.39 -3.36 -45.74
C ASP A 81 -30.29 -3.10 -47.27
N ASP A 82 -29.19 -3.50 -47.92
CA ASP A 82 -28.98 -3.37 -49.37
C ASP A 82 -29.26 -4.66 -50.19
N GLU A 83 -29.75 -5.75 -49.57
CA GLU A 83 -30.25 -6.93 -50.28
C GLU A 83 -31.73 -7.25 -49.95
N SER A 84 -32.66 -6.60 -50.65
CA SER A 84 -34.06 -7.08 -50.85
C SER A 84 -34.70 -6.49 -52.11
#